data_AF-A0A962EI74-F1
#
_entry.id   AF-A0A962EI74-F1
#
_cell.length_a   1.000
_cell.length_b   1.000
_cell.length_c   1.000
_cell.angle_alpha   90.00
_cell.angle_beta   90.00
_cell.angle_gamma   90.00
#
_symmetry.space_group_name_H-M   'P 1'
#
loop_
_entity.id
_entity.type
_entity.pdbx_description
1 polymer ?
#
loop_
_entity_poly.entity_id
_entity_poly.type
_entity_poly.pdbx_seq_one_letter_code
_entity_poly.pdbx_strand_id
1 'polypeptide(L)'
;AGIAAATVRQVRFNDFNAGGPRNAELPAAVRIFSPGATVAQDLEPEYISVTPDSRTAFVGLQENNALAVIDIPTGTVSRILALGFKNHSLPGQGLDPTDRD
;
A
#
# COMPACT_ATOMS: atom_id res chain seq x y z
N ALA A 1 33.23 0.86 12.95
CA ALA A 1 32.51 -0.42 13.09
C ALA A 1 31.64 -0.58 11.85
N GLY A 2 32.01 -1.51 10.97
CA GLY A 2 31.36 -1.69 9.66
C GLY A 2 30.10 -2.55 9.74
N ILE A 3 29.43 -2.65 8.59
CA ILE A 3 28.23 -3.44 8.20
C ILE A 3 28.04 -4.86 8.79
N ALA A 4 28.99 -5.42 9.55
CA ALA A 4 28.89 -6.73 10.20
C ALA A 4 27.84 -6.81 11.34
N ALA A 5 27.25 -5.69 11.75
CA ALA A 5 26.22 -5.62 12.80
C ALA A 5 24.88 -5.03 12.32
N ALA A 6 24.63 -4.95 11.01
CA ALA A 6 23.36 -4.43 10.52
C ALA A 6 22.22 -5.42 10.81
N THR A 7 21.21 -4.96 11.54
CA THR A 7 19.97 -5.71 11.78
C THR A 7 18.96 -5.39 10.69
N VAL A 8 18.45 -6.42 10.00
CA VAL A 8 17.36 -6.28 9.03
C VAL A 8 16.03 -6.58 9.72
N ARG A 9 15.04 -5.71 9.51
CA ARG A 9 13.66 -5.96 9.89
C ARG A 9 12.79 -5.99 8.65
N GLN A 10 12.03 -7.07 8.48
CA GLN A 10 11.09 -7.20 7.37
C GLN A 10 9.67 -6.87 7.84
N VAL A 11 9.07 -5.87 7.22
CA VAL A 11 7.64 -5.57 7.35
C VAL A 11 6.91 -6.40 6.30
N ARG A 12 5.87 -7.13 6.72
CA ARG A 12 5.11 -8.07 5.87
C ARG A 12 3.62 -7.78 5.95
N PHE A 13 2.88 -8.28 4.98
CA PHE A 13 1.42 -8.10 4.86
C PHE A 13 0.60 -9.36 5.17
N ASN A 14 1.24 -10.43 5.70
CA ASN A 14 0.59 -11.73 5.92
C ASN A 14 -0.67 -11.64 6.80
N ASP A 15 -0.71 -10.70 7.75
CA ASP A 15 -1.86 -10.50 8.64
C ASP A 15 -3.14 -10.07 7.89
N PHE A 16 -2.99 -9.49 6.70
CA PHE A 16 -4.10 -9.05 5.85
C PHE A 16 -4.61 -10.14 4.89
N ASN A 17 -3.94 -11.29 4.82
CA ASN A 17 -4.41 -12.42 4.01
C ASN A 17 -5.80 -12.90 4.45
N ALA A 18 -6.57 -13.50 3.55
CA ALA A 18 -7.87 -14.07 3.89
C ALA A 18 -7.76 -15.03 5.09
N GLY A 19 -8.62 -14.84 6.09
CA GLY A 19 -8.58 -15.59 7.36
C GLY A 19 -7.50 -15.13 8.36
N GLY A 20 -6.67 -14.16 7.98
CA GLY A 20 -5.68 -13.53 8.86
C GLY A 20 -6.30 -12.58 9.88
N PRO A 21 -5.57 -12.28 10.98
CA PRO A 21 -6.10 -11.51 12.11
C PRO A 21 -6.49 -10.06 11.76
N ARG A 22 -5.93 -9.52 10.67
CA ARG A 22 -6.17 -8.14 10.21
C ARG A 22 -6.81 -8.07 8.83
N ASN A 23 -7.32 -9.20 8.33
CA ASN A 23 -7.97 -9.25 7.02
C ASN A 23 -9.14 -8.27 6.91
N ALA A 24 -9.92 -8.12 7.98
CA ALA A 24 -11.05 -7.20 8.05
C ALA A 24 -10.64 -5.71 7.98
N GLU A 25 -9.37 -5.39 8.19
CA GLU A 25 -8.85 -4.03 8.09
C GLU A 25 -8.47 -3.63 6.65
N LEU A 26 -8.37 -4.60 5.73
CA LEU A 26 -8.06 -4.32 4.32
C LEU A 26 -9.25 -3.59 3.68
N PRO A 27 -9.09 -2.34 3.21
CA PRO A 27 -10.20 -1.63 2.60
C PRO A 27 -10.66 -2.32 1.31
N ALA A 28 -11.97 -2.45 1.11
CA ALA A 28 -12.55 -3.09 -0.08
C ALA A 28 -12.18 -2.42 -1.42
N ALA A 29 -11.75 -1.15 -1.38
CA ALA A 29 -11.30 -0.40 -2.54
C ALA A 29 -9.81 -0.63 -2.91
N VAL A 30 -9.06 -1.36 -2.07
CA VAL A 30 -7.73 -1.85 -2.45
C VAL A 30 -7.90 -2.91 -3.52
N ARG A 31 -7.21 -2.72 -4.64
CA ARG A 31 -7.27 -3.63 -5.76
C ARG A 31 -6.38 -4.85 -5.47
N ILE A 32 -7.02 -6.02 -5.36
CA ILE A 32 -6.39 -7.34 -5.30
C ILE A 32 -6.87 -8.14 -6.50
N PHE A 33 -5.99 -8.59 -7.39
CA PHE A 33 -6.44 -9.07 -8.71
C PHE A 33 -5.67 -10.26 -9.29
N SER A 34 -4.56 -10.67 -8.67
CA SER A 34 -3.75 -11.82 -9.09
C SER A 34 -4.46 -13.14 -8.77
N PRO A 35 -4.81 -13.95 -9.78
CA PRO A 35 -5.51 -15.21 -9.56
C PRO A 35 -4.70 -16.17 -8.68
N GLY A 36 -5.31 -16.65 -7.60
CA GLY A 36 -4.69 -17.61 -6.67
C GLY A 36 -3.62 -17.05 -5.74
N ALA A 37 -3.33 -15.75 -5.80
CA ALA A 37 -2.42 -15.10 -4.87
C ALA A 37 -3.13 -14.75 -3.55
N THR A 38 -2.37 -14.78 -2.45
CA THR A 38 -2.78 -14.14 -1.19
C THR A 38 -2.62 -12.62 -1.29
N VAL A 39 -3.30 -11.86 -0.43
CA VAL A 39 -3.14 -10.40 -0.34
C VAL A 39 -1.66 -10.01 -0.24
N ALA A 40 -0.90 -10.67 0.64
CA ALA A 40 0.51 -10.38 0.84
C ALA A 40 1.41 -10.70 -0.35
N GLN A 41 0.96 -11.56 -1.28
CA GLN A 41 1.65 -11.85 -2.53
C GLN A 41 1.26 -10.88 -3.65
N ASP A 42 0.03 -10.35 -3.62
CA ASP A 42 -0.52 -9.45 -4.63
C ASP A 42 -0.17 -7.97 -4.38
N LEU A 43 0.04 -7.58 -3.11
CA LEU A 43 0.47 -6.23 -2.80
C LEU A 43 1.88 -5.96 -3.36
N GLU A 44 2.05 -4.86 -4.09
CA GLU A 44 3.32 -4.50 -4.76
C GLU A 44 3.96 -3.20 -4.20
N PRO A 45 4.70 -3.27 -3.07
CA PRO A 45 5.46 -2.11 -2.57
C PRO A 45 6.54 -1.65 -3.55
N GLU A 46 6.56 -0.35 -3.90
CA GLU A 46 7.56 0.21 -4.82
C GLU A 46 8.30 1.43 -4.24
N TYR A 47 7.61 2.55 -4.05
CA TYR A 47 8.19 3.80 -3.54
C TYR A 47 7.91 4.01 -2.05
N ILE A 48 8.85 4.63 -1.35
CA ILE A 48 8.73 4.99 0.07
C ILE A 48 9.06 6.47 0.31
N SER A 49 8.26 7.11 1.15
CA SER A 49 8.57 8.42 1.74
C SER A 49 8.53 8.32 3.26
N VAL A 50 9.45 9.00 3.94
CA VAL A 50 9.62 8.91 5.40
C VAL A 50 9.39 10.28 6.02
N THR A 51 8.66 10.34 7.13
CA THR A 51 8.42 11.58 7.86
C THR A 51 9.72 12.17 8.44
N PRO A 52 9.82 13.50 8.65
CA PRO A 52 11.05 14.12 9.16
C PRO A 52 11.51 13.58 10.52
N ASP A 53 10.59 13.11 11.35
CA ASP A 53 10.90 12.49 12.65
C ASP A 53 11.32 11.01 12.55
N SER A 54 11.40 10.46 11.34
CA SER A 54 11.76 9.06 11.05
C SER A 54 10.85 8.02 11.72
N ARG A 55 9.61 8.38 12.08
CA ARG A 55 8.67 7.46 12.74
C ARG A 55 7.69 6.79 11.81
N THR A 56 7.32 7.43 10.71
CA THR A 56 6.32 6.89 9.78
C THR A 56 6.90 6.82 8.37
N ALA A 57 6.69 5.67 7.73
CA ALA A 57 6.92 5.49 6.31
C ALA A 57 5.60 5.33 5.58
N PHE A 58 5.43 6.05 4.47
CA PHE A 58 4.35 5.85 3.51
C PHE A 58 4.91 5.10 2.31
N VAL A 59 4.32 3.96 1.99
CA VAL A 59 4.77 3.09 0.91
C VAL A 59 3.67 2.99 -0.15
N GLY A 60 4.02 3.30 -1.40
CA GLY A 60 3.16 3.08 -2.55
C GLY A 60 2.99 1.60 -2.82
N LEU A 61 1.73 1.15 -2.92
CA LEU A 61 1.38 -0.20 -3.36
C LEU A 61 0.97 -0.10 -4.83
N GLN A 62 1.96 -0.27 -5.70
CA GLN A 62 1.80 -0.20 -7.15
C GLN A 62 0.71 -1.20 -7.58
N GLU A 63 -0.08 -0.83 -8.57
CA GLU A 63 -1.24 -1.60 -9.06
C GLU A 63 -2.40 -1.83 -8.08
N ASN A 64 -2.23 -1.65 -6.76
CA ASN A 64 -3.26 -1.89 -5.76
C ASN A 64 -4.14 -0.67 -5.45
N ASN A 65 -3.88 0.48 -6.06
CA ASN A 65 -4.59 1.75 -5.80
C ASN A 65 -4.56 2.14 -4.30
N ALA A 66 -3.42 1.96 -3.64
CA ALA A 66 -3.31 2.04 -2.19
C ALA A 66 -1.94 2.54 -1.69
N LEU A 67 -1.91 2.94 -0.42
CA LEU A 67 -0.70 3.24 0.35
C LEU A 67 -0.66 2.37 1.62
N ALA A 68 0.50 1.83 1.96
CA ALA A 68 0.76 1.27 3.28
C ALA A 68 1.39 2.34 4.19
N VAL A 69 0.85 2.50 5.39
CA VAL A 69 1.45 3.30 6.45
C VAL A 69 2.19 2.36 7.39
N ILE A 70 3.49 2.60 7.57
CA ILE A 70 4.38 1.78 8.39
C ILE A 70 4.82 2.59 9.60
N ASP A 71 4.66 2.02 10.79
CA ASP A 71 5.34 2.48 11.99
C ASP A 71 6.77 1.93 11.96
N ILE A 72 7.76 2.82 11.86
CA ILE A 72 9.17 2.46 11.73
C ILE A 72 9.73 1.92 13.06
N PRO A 73 9.53 2.59 14.23
CA PRO A 73 10.01 2.07 15.52
C PRO A 73 9.53 0.66 15.82
N THR A 74 8.25 0.39 15.62
CA THR A 74 7.63 -0.91 15.84
C THR A 74 7.66 -1.77 14.60
N GLY A 75 8.22 -1.33 13.46
CA GLY A 75 8.35 -2.04 12.19
C GLY A 75 7.15 -2.91 11.83
N THR A 76 5.97 -2.29 11.82
CA THR A 76 4.68 -2.91 11.52
C THR A 76 3.91 -2.05 10.53
N VAL A 77 3.07 -2.69 9.72
CA VAL A 77 2.08 -1.96 8.92
C VAL A 77 1.03 -1.42 9.89
N SER A 78 0.96 -0.11 10.09
CA SER A 78 -0.08 0.50 10.91
C SER A 78 -1.45 0.34 10.25
N ARG A 79 -1.54 0.62 8.94
CA ARG A 79 -2.78 0.47 8.15
C ARG A 79 -2.50 0.50 6.64
N ILE A 80 -3.47 0.01 5.86
CA ILE A 80 -3.53 0.20 4.41
C ILE A 80 -4.62 1.23 4.10
N LEU A 81 -4.32 2.16 3.20
CA LEU A 81 -5.19 3.23 2.72
C LEU A 81 -5.54 2.96 1.26
N ALA A 82 -6.83 2.85 0.93
CA ALA A 82 -7.25 2.91 -0.47
C ALA A 82 -7.32 4.37 -0.93
N LEU A 83 -6.91 4.64 -2.16
CA LEU A 83 -6.96 5.99 -2.76
C LEU A 83 -8.35 6.35 -3.31
N GLY A 84 -9.26 5.37 -3.36
CA GLY A 84 -10.63 5.55 -3.85
C GLY A 84 -10.73 5.50 -5.37
N PHE A 85 -11.91 5.81 -5.89
CA PHE A 85 -12.21 5.78 -7.32
C PHE A 85 -12.87 7.08 -7.77
N LYS A 86 -12.64 7.47 -9.02
CA LYS A 86 -13.37 8.54 -9.70
C LYS A 86 -14.38 7.93 -10.66
N ASN A 87 -15.63 8.40 -10.60
CA ASN A 87 -16.66 7.95 -11.52
C ASN A 87 -16.70 8.85 -12.77
N HIS A 88 -16.03 8.40 -13.83
CA HIS A 88 -15.94 9.13 -15.10
C HIS A 88 -17.24 9.15 -15.94
N SER A 89 -18.29 8.44 -15.51
CA SER A 89 -19.61 8.49 -16.18
C SER A 89 -20.48 9.69 -15.77
N LEU A 90 -20.08 10.43 -14.74
CA LEU A 90 -20.82 11.60 -14.27
C LEU A 90 -20.51 12.84 -15.12
N PRO A 91 -21.49 13.72 -15.37
CA PRO A 91 -21.26 15.01 -16.02
C PRO A 91 -20.14 15.81 -15.32
N GLY A 92 -19.18 16.32 -16.09
CA GLY A 92 -18.04 17.09 -15.58
C GLY A 92 -16.86 16.27 -15.02
N GLN A 93 -16.93 14.93 -15.05
CA GLN A 93 -15.82 14.04 -14.63
C GLN A 93 -15.29 13.19 -15.78
N GLY A 94 -15.59 13.57 -17.03
CA GLY A 94 -15.15 12.83 -18.21
C GLY A 94 -13.62 12.73 -18.30
N LEU A 95 -13.15 11.71 -19.00
CA LEU A 95 -11.76 11.65 -19.44
C LEU A 95 -11.64 12.57 -20.66
N ASP A 96 -10.67 13.49 -20.62
CA ASP A 96 -10.23 14.23 -21.80
C ASP A 96 -8.94 13.59 -22.31
N PRO A 97 -9.01 12.73 -23.35
CA PRO A 97 -7.83 12.10 -23.92
C PRO A 97 -7.15 12.97 -24.99
N THR A 98 -7.61 14.20 -25.23
CA THR A 98 -7.06 15.07 -26.27
C THR A 98 -5.90 15.90 -25.73
N ASP A 99 -4.85 16.07 -26.53
CA ASP A 99 -3.69 16.92 -26.25
C ASP A 99 -3.96 18.38 -26.66
N ARG A 100 -5.16 18.88 -26.33
CA ARG A 100 -5.60 20.24 -26.66
C ARG A 100 -5.84 21.00 -25.38
N ASP A 101 -4.82 21.76 -24.99
CA ASP A 101 -4.86 22.72 -23.89
C ASP A 101 -5.68 23.98 -24.26
#